data_AF-A0ABD4PJ82-F1
#
_entry.id   AF-A0ABD4PJ82-F1
#
_cell.length_a   1.000
_cell.length_b   1.000
_cell.length_c   1.000
_cell.angle_alpha   90.00
_cell.angle_beta   90.00
_cell.angle_gamma   90.00
#
_symmetry.space_group_name_H-M   'P 1'
#
loop_
_entity.id
_entity.type
_entity.pdbx_description
1 polymer ?
#
loop_
_entity_poly.entity_id
_entity_poly.type
_entity_poly.pdbx_seq_one_letter_code
_entity_poly.pdbx_strand_id
1 'polypeptide(L)'
;MTAWNKYAEDVKTGKIPACKRLKQAVKRYFSDLKNPLYTFDREVVERFIAFSRVCPHVKGPMRGRPIELEPWQQFAFACILGFKVKATGRRKYTSAFIEVPRKNAKSTTAAILANWFLIMENGQQDIYTAAVSRDQARIVFDDARQMCLLSRPLRRRVNIQAHKVMHPKSNSLLKPLAAKAATIEG
;
A
#
# COMPACT_ATOMS: atom_id res chain seq x y z
N MET A 1 -7.77 21.17 -3.65
CA MET A 1 -6.42 20.64 -3.32
C MET A 1 -6.58 19.33 -2.57
N THR A 2 -5.86 18.27 -2.93
CA THR A 2 -6.00 16.95 -2.30
C THR A 2 -5.27 16.88 -0.96
N ALA A 3 -5.69 15.99 -0.06
CA ALA A 3 -5.12 15.91 1.30
C ALA A 3 -3.62 15.58 1.30
N TRP A 4 -3.16 14.67 0.42
CA TRP A 4 -1.74 14.36 0.29
C TRP A 4 -0.92 15.54 -0.27
N ASN A 5 -1.49 16.31 -1.20
CA ASN A 5 -0.78 17.46 -1.77
C ASN A 5 -0.68 18.58 -0.76
N LYS A 6 -1.74 18.80 0.05
CA LYS A 6 -1.70 19.72 1.18
C LYS A 6 -0.64 19.31 2.20
N TYR A 7 -0.57 18.03 2.56
CA TYR A 7 0.48 17.51 3.44
C TYR A 7 1.89 17.79 2.88
N ALA A 8 2.11 17.56 1.59
CA ALA A 8 3.38 17.85 0.94
C ALA A 8 3.73 19.34 0.98
N GLU A 9 2.78 20.24 0.72
CA GLU A 9 2.98 21.70 0.84
C GLU A 9 3.23 22.13 2.29
N ASP A 10 2.49 21.59 3.26
CA ASP A 10 2.67 21.91 4.68
C ASP A 10 4.06 21.45 5.19
N VAL A 11 4.60 20.34 4.68
CA VAL A 11 6.00 19.93 4.95
C VAL A 11 7.00 20.84 4.24
N LYS A 12 6.74 21.22 3.00
CA LYS A 12 7.62 22.08 2.18
C LYS A 12 7.75 23.49 2.74
N THR A 13 6.65 24.05 3.25
CA THR A 13 6.62 25.38 3.89
C THR A 13 7.14 25.36 5.32
N GLY A 14 7.39 24.18 5.89
CA GLY A 14 7.87 24.04 7.27
C GLY A 14 6.77 24.08 8.33
N LYS A 15 5.50 24.20 7.93
CA LYS A 15 4.35 24.13 8.84
C LYS A 15 4.27 22.78 9.56
N ILE A 16 4.58 21.69 8.86
CA ILE A 16 4.79 20.37 9.47
C ILE A 16 6.29 20.14 9.63
N PRO A 17 6.80 20.03 10.87
CA PRO A 17 8.18 19.64 11.12
C PRO A 17 8.47 18.28 10.50
N ALA A 18 9.57 18.19 9.76
CA ALA A 18 9.93 17.00 9.00
C ALA A 18 11.44 16.74 9.05
N CYS A 19 11.80 15.47 9.17
CA CYS A 19 13.20 15.03 9.08
C CYS A 19 13.76 15.27 7.67
N LYS A 20 15.09 15.21 7.53
CA LYS A 20 15.79 15.38 6.25
C LYS A 20 15.23 14.47 5.15
N ARG A 21 14.94 13.20 5.46
CA ARG A 21 14.46 12.21 4.49
C ARG A 21 13.05 12.53 3.97
N LEU A 22 12.14 12.96 4.85
CA LEU A 22 10.80 13.37 4.46
C LEU A 22 10.83 14.65 3.60
N LYS A 23 11.64 15.64 3.97
CA LYS A 23 11.86 16.84 3.15
C LYS A 23 12.39 16.50 1.76
N GLN A 24 13.33 15.55 1.66
CA GLN A 24 13.85 15.05 0.38
C GLN A 24 12.76 14.35 -0.45
N ALA A 25 11.90 13.53 0.17
CA ALA A 25 10.78 12.90 -0.52
C ALA A 25 9.77 13.92 -1.06
N VAL A 26 9.44 14.94 -0.27
CA VAL A 26 8.56 16.05 -0.69
C VAL A 26 9.17 16.87 -1.82
N LYS A 27 10.47 17.20 -1.74
CA LYS A 27 11.19 17.88 -2.84
C LYS A 27 11.12 17.05 -4.12
N ARG A 28 11.35 15.73 -4.03
CA ARG A 28 11.26 14.82 -5.17
C ARG A 28 9.85 14.76 -5.76
N TYR A 29 8.82 14.65 -4.92
CA TYR A 29 7.41 14.68 -5.35
C TYR A 29 7.11 15.91 -6.21
N PHE A 30 7.45 17.12 -5.74
CA PHE A 30 7.22 18.35 -6.52
C PHE A 30 8.10 18.47 -7.76
N SER A 31 9.33 17.94 -7.72
CA SER A 31 10.20 17.88 -8.89
C SER A 31 9.62 16.97 -9.98
N ASP A 32 9.06 15.83 -9.58
CA ASP A 32 8.48 14.86 -10.50
C ASP A 32 7.17 15.34 -11.12
N LEU A 33 6.37 16.10 -10.37
CA LEU A 33 5.18 16.77 -10.91
C LEU A 33 5.51 17.75 -12.04
N LYS A 34 6.71 18.32 -12.05
CA LYS A 34 7.17 19.28 -13.06
C LYS A 34 7.98 18.63 -14.19
N ASN A 35 8.31 17.35 -14.07
CA ASN A 35 9.18 16.68 -15.02
C ASN A 35 8.36 16.12 -16.19
N PRO A 36 8.63 16.50 -17.45
CA PRO A 36 7.85 16.08 -18.62
C PRO A 36 7.95 14.57 -18.93
N LEU A 37 8.93 13.86 -18.35
CA LEU A 37 9.07 12.41 -18.47
C LEU A 37 8.01 11.64 -17.67
N TYR A 38 7.35 12.30 -16.71
CA TYR A 38 6.39 11.66 -15.83
C TYR A 38 4.99 12.25 -15.97
N THR A 39 3.99 11.40 -15.75
CA THR A 39 2.60 11.80 -15.59
C THR A 39 2.14 11.37 -14.21
N PHE A 40 1.39 12.24 -13.52
CA PHE A 40 0.78 11.89 -12.24
C PHE A 40 -0.65 11.40 -12.46
N ASP A 41 -0.86 10.10 -12.32
CA ASP A 41 -2.16 9.46 -12.33
C ASP A 41 -2.86 9.74 -10.98
N ARG A 42 -3.70 10.76 -10.96
CA ARG A 42 -4.46 11.12 -9.77
C ARG A 42 -5.55 10.10 -9.45
N GLU A 43 -6.18 9.54 -10.46
CA GLU A 43 -7.31 8.63 -10.31
C GLU A 43 -6.92 7.31 -9.64
N VAL A 44 -5.73 6.77 -9.92
CA VAL A 44 -5.25 5.56 -9.23
C VAL A 44 -5.03 5.82 -7.74
N VAL A 45 -4.56 7.01 -7.36
CA VAL A 45 -4.34 7.39 -5.96
C VAL A 45 -5.68 7.57 -5.24
N GLU A 46 -6.64 8.27 -5.85
CA GLU A 46 -7.97 8.46 -5.27
C GLU A 46 -8.73 7.13 -5.15
N ARG A 47 -8.62 6.23 -6.14
CA ARG A 47 -9.16 4.88 -6.06
C ARG A 47 -8.52 4.05 -4.96
N PHE A 48 -7.20 4.16 -4.76
CA PHE A 48 -6.52 3.48 -3.65
C PHE A 48 -7.00 4.00 -2.28
N ILE A 49 -7.15 5.31 -2.13
CA ILE A 49 -7.67 5.92 -0.89
C ILE A 49 -9.13 5.49 -0.65
N ALA A 50 -9.96 5.42 -1.70
CA ALA A 50 -11.31 4.88 -1.56
C ALA A 50 -11.29 3.38 -1.20
N PHE A 51 -10.38 2.61 -1.78
CA PHE A 51 -10.20 1.19 -1.49
C PHE A 51 -9.79 0.93 -0.04
N SER A 52 -9.00 1.82 0.59
CA SER A 52 -8.64 1.66 2.00
C SER A 52 -9.87 1.56 2.91
N ARG A 53 -10.97 2.26 2.58
CA ARG A 53 -12.24 2.21 3.32
C ARG A 53 -12.96 0.87 3.17
N VAL A 54 -12.70 0.14 2.09
CA VAL A 54 -13.21 -1.22 1.87
C VAL A 54 -12.44 -2.25 2.71
N CYS A 55 -11.24 -1.90 3.18
CA CYS A 55 -10.45 -2.66 4.13
C CYS A 55 -10.78 -2.23 5.57
N PRO A 56 -11.50 -3.05 6.36
CA PRO A 56 -11.84 -2.65 7.72
C PRO A 56 -10.68 -2.83 8.69
N HIS A 57 -10.72 -2.11 9.80
CA HIS A 57 -9.86 -2.40 10.95
C HIS A 57 -10.09 -3.85 11.41
N VAL A 58 -9.00 -4.59 11.67
CA VAL A 58 -9.05 -6.02 12.01
C VAL A 58 -8.92 -6.31 13.50
N LYS A 59 -8.44 -5.34 14.29
CA LYS A 59 -8.12 -5.47 15.71
C LYS A 59 -8.59 -4.23 16.48
N GLY A 60 -8.76 -4.38 17.79
CA GLY A 60 -9.09 -3.30 18.71
C GLY A 60 -10.55 -2.82 18.63
N PRO A 61 -10.89 -1.72 19.34
CA PRO A 61 -12.26 -1.21 19.45
C PRO A 61 -12.90 -0.84 18.11
N MET A 62 -12.08 -0.53 17.11
CA MET A 62 -12.56 -0.13 15.79
C MET A 62 -12.77 -1.32 14.83
N ARG A 63 -12.60 -2.56 15.29
CA ARG A 63 -12.71 -3.76 14.44
C ARG A 63 -14.02 -3.74 13.63
N GLY A 64 -13.90 -3.97 12.31
CA GLY A 64 -15.02 -3.95 11.37
C GLY A 64 -15.36 -2.55 10.81
N ARG A 65 -14.82 -1.47 11.38
CA ARG A 65 -15.01 -0.10 10.85
C ARG A 65 -14.08 0.16 9.66
N PRO A 66 -14.49 1.00 8.68
CA PRO A 66 -13.63 1.45 7.58
C PRO A 66 -12.34 2.12 8.06
N ILE A 67 -11.24 1.94 7.31
CA ILE A 67 -9.97 2.63 7.55
C ILE A 67 -9.90 3.91 6.71
N GLU A 68 -9.79 5.05 7.39
CA GLU A 68 -9.42 6.33 6.80
C GLU A 68 -7.91 6.52 6.87
N LEU A 69 -7.28 6.76 5.71
CA LEU A 69 -5.83 7.01 5.67
C LEU A 69 -5.52 8.44 6.10
N GLU A 70 -4.54 8.58 7.00
CA GLU A 70 -4.01 9.88 7.40
C GLU A 70 -3.30 10.57 6.23
N PRO A 71 -3.20 11.92 6.23
CA PRO A 71 -2.61 12.66 5.12
C PRO A 71 -1.20 12.21 4.71
N TRP A 72 -0.37 11.81 5.68
CA TRP A 72 0.98 11.30 5.39
C TRP A 72 0.96 9.92 4.72
N GLN A 73 0.00 9.05 5.08
CA GLN A 73 -0.18 7.74 4.44
C GLN A 73 -0.66 7.94 3.00
N GLN A 74 -1.61 8.85 2.79
CA GLN A 74 -2.06 9.22 1.44
C GLN A 74 -0.90 9.78 0.62
N PHE A 75 -0.01 10.59 1.21
CA PHE A 75 1.19 11.09 0.54
C PHE A 75 2.18 9.98 0.18
N ALA A 76 2.43 9.02 1.07
CA ALA A 76 3.27 7.87 0.76
C ALA A 76 2.73 7.09 -0.44
N PHE A 77 1.42 6.81 -0.48
CA PHE A 77 0.81 6.09 -1.60
C PHE A 77 0.65 6.92 -2.87
N ALA A 78 0.47 8.24 -2.76
CA ALA A 78 0.54 9.14 -3.90
C ALA A 78 1.91 9.07 -4.58
N CYS A 79 2.98 9.03 -3.79
CA CYS A 79 4.34 8.84 -4.31
C CYS A 79 4.50 7.47 -4.97
N ILE A 80 4.04 6.40 -4.31
CA ILE A 80 4.23 5.02 -4.80
C ILE A 80 3.40 4.77 -6.07
N LEU A 81 2.11 5.04 -6.04
CA LEU A 81 1.16 4.61 -7.07
C LEU A 81 0.95 5.66 -8.17
N GLY A 82 1.09 6.95 -7.86
CA GLY A 82 0.64 8.03 -8.73
C GLY A 82 1.57 8.34 -9.91
N PHE A 83 2.89 8.18 -9.77
CA PHE A 83 3.81 8.52 -10.87
C PHE A 83 3.95 7.40 -11.89
N LYS A 84 3.75 7.73 -13.16
CA LYS A 84 3.98 6.87 -14.32
C LYS A 84 5.01 7.49 -15.27
N VAL A 85 5.80 6.66 -15.93
CA VAL A 85 6.70 7.07 -17.02
C VAL A 85 5.85 7.32 -18.26
N LYS A 86 5.86 8.56 -18.77
CA LYS A 86 4.98 9.01 -19.85
C LYS A 86 5.13 8.16 -21.12
N ALA A 87 6.36 7.77 -21.44
CA ALA A 87 6.68 6.98 -22.64
C ALA A 87 6.15 5.54 -22.59
N THR A 88 5.98 4.94 -21.41
CA THR A 88 5.63 3.50 -21.29
C THR A 88 4.31 3.26 -20.56
N GLY A 89 3.75 4.28 -19.90
CA GLY A 89 2.59 4.15 -19.02
C GLY A 89 2.83 3.34 -17.74
N ARG A 90 4.05 2.82 -17.54
CA ARG A 90 4.41 2.00 -16.37
C ARG A 90 4.63 2.88 -15.15
N ARG A 91 4.35 2.34 -13.96
CA ARG A 91 4.64 3.02 -12.70
C ARG A 91 6.14 3.34 -12.60
N LYS A 92 6.47 4.57 -12.20
CA LYS A 92 7.84 5.04 -12.03
C LYS A 92 8.56 4.30 -10.91
N TYR A 93 7.89 4.15 -9.77
CA TYR A 93 8.46 3.53 -8.58
C TYR A 93 8.06 2.06 -8.48
N THR A 94 9.04 1.18 -8.58
CA THR A 94 8.90 -0.27 -8.38
C THR A 94 9.36 -0.70 -6.99
N SER A 95 10.01 0.19 -6.23
CA SER A 95 10.45 -0.05 -4.86
C SER A 95 10.25 1.19 -4.02
N ALA A 96 9.88 0.97 -2.75
CA ALA A 96 9.69 2.03 -1.77
C ALA A 96 10.27 1.61 -0.43
N PHE A 97 10.93 2.55 0.24
CA PHE A 97 11.43 2.40 1.60
C PHE A 97 10.77 3.46 2.48
N ILE A 98 10.07 3.01 3.52
CA ILE A 98 9.29 3.89 4.40
C ILE A 98 9.68 3.61 5.85
N GLU A 99 10.21 4.64 6.52
CA GLU A 99 10.50 4.62 7.94
C GLU A 99 9.30 5.16 8.71
N VAL A 100 8.72 4.33 9.57
CA VAL A 100 7.52 4.69 10.35
C VAL A 100 7.77 4.34 11.82
N PRO A 101 7.57 5.28 12.76
CA PRO A 101 7.72 4.99 14.19
C PRO A 101 6.73 3.93 14.66
N ARG A 102 7.04 3.25 15.78
CA ARG A 102 6.16 2.23 16.36
C ARG A 102 4.76 2.80 16.63
N LYS A 103 3.74 1.94 16.55
CA LYS A 103 2.31 2.24 16.75
C LYS A 103 1.63 3.13 15.69
N ASN A 104 2.29 3.48 14.59
CA ASN A 104 1.68 4.25 13.47
C ASN A 104 1.11 3.35 12.35
N ALA A 105 0.38 2.29 12.71
CA ALA A 105 -0.39 1.45 11.77
C ALA A 105 0.38 0.86 10.55
N LYS A 106 1.72 0.75 10.60
CA LYS A 106 2.53 0.30 9.45
C LYS A 106 2.09 -1.05 8.84
N SER A 107 1.77 -2.04 9.68
CA SER A 107 1.32 -3.36 9.23
C SER A 107 -0.05 -3.30 8.57
N THR A 108 -0.96 -2.47 9.11
CA THR A 108 -2.28 -2.20 8.54
C THR A 108 -2.15 -1.59 7.15
N THR A 109 -1.29 -0.58 7.00
CA THR A 109 -1.02 0.09 5.73
C THR A 109 -0.45 -0.86 4.68
N ALA A 110 0.47 -1.75 5.07
CA ALA A 110 1.01 -2.80 4.21
C ALA A 110 -0.05 -3.84 3.79
N ALA A 111 -0.95 -4.21 4.71
CA ALA A 111 -2.05 -5.15 4.41
C ALA A 111 -3.06 -4.58 3.40
N ILE A 112 -3.40 -3.28 3.52
CA ILE A 112 -4.23 -2.57 2.53
C ILE A 112 -3.56 -2.60 1.15
N LEU A 113 -2.25 -2.29 1.10
CA LEU A 113 -1.50 -2.31 -0.15
C LEU A 113 -1.47 -3.70 -0.78
N ALA A 114 -1.27 -4.76 0.02
CA ALA A 114 -1.30 -6.14 -0.45
C ALA A 114 -2.66 -6.51 -1.07
N ASN A 115 -3.77 -6.16 -0.40
CA ASN A 115 -5.11 -6.40 -0.93
C ASN A 115 -5.43 -5.56 -2.19
N TRP A 116 -4.89 -4.35 -2.28
CA TRP A 116 -5.00 -3.53 -3.49
C TRP A 116 -4.35 -4.23 -4.68
N PHE A 117 -3.10 -4.66 -4.54
CA PHE A 117 -2.40 -5.38 -5.61
C PHE A 117 -3.06 -6.71 -5.95
N LEU A 118 -3.59 -7.42 -4.95
CA LEU A 118 -4.27 -8.69 -5.16
C LEU A 118 -5.52 -8.56 -6.04
N ILE A 119 -6.29 -7.47 -5.90
CA ILE A 119 -7.65 -7.36 -6.46
C ILE A 119 -7.77 -6.32 -7.56
N MET A 120 -7.05 -5.21 -7.44
CA MET A 120 -7.26 -4.00 -8.25
C MET A 120 -6.20 -3.79 -9.33
N GLU A 121 -5.03 -4.42 -9.21
CA GLU A 121 -3.97 -4.31 -10.21
C GLU A 121 -4.30 -5.16 -11.44
N ASN A 122 -3.86 -4.69 -12.61
CA ASN A 122 -4.03 -5.43 -13.85
C ASN A 122 -3.01 -6.59 -13.94
N GLY A 123 -3.45 -7.71 -14.52
CA GLY A 123 -2.63 -8.91 -14.67
C GLY A 123 -2.53 -9.76 -13.39
N GLN A 124 -1.88 -10.91 -13.51
CA GLN A 124 -1.60 -11.79 -12.38
C GLN A 124 -0.53 -11.16 -11.48
N GLN A 125 -0.78 -11.16 -10.17
CA GLN A 125 0.13 -10.62 -9.17
C GLN A 125 0.45 -11.68 -8.13
N ASP A 126 1.74 -11.90 -7.87
CA ASP A 126 2.20 -12.72 -6.76
C ASP A 126 2.74 -11.82 -5.64
N ILE A 127 1.93 -11.68 -4.60
CA ILE A 127 2.21 -10.84 -3.44
C ILE A 127 2.73 -11.69 -2.30
N TYR A 128 3.86 -11.25 -1.76
CA TYR A 128 4.55 -11.93 -0.68
C TYR A 128 4.74 -10.98 0.50
N THR A 129 4.38 -11.43 1.70
CA THR A 129 4.81 -10.74 2.93
C THR A 129 6.05 -11.42 3.46
N ALA A 130 7.10 -10.64 3.73
CA ALA A 130 8.39 -11.14 4.19
C ALA A 130 8.86 -10.36 5.43
N ALA A 131 9.54 -11.05 6.33
CA ALA A 131 10.17 -10.49 7.52
C ALA A 131 11.26 -11.44 8.02
N VAL A 132 11.99 -11.03 9.06
CA VAL A 132 13.06 -11.84 9.67
C VAL A 132 12.54 -13.19 10.18
N SER A 133 11.34 -13.22 10.76
CA SER A 133 10.68 -14.46 11.14
C SER A 133 9.38 -14.68 10.37
N ARG A 134 9.00 -15.95 10.19
CA ARG A 134 7.71 -16.31 9.57
C ARG A 134 6.54 -15.69 10.34
N ASP A 135 6.59 -15.67 11.67
CA ASP A 135 5.52 -15.10 12.49
C ASP A 135 5.38 -13.59 12.29
N GLN A 136 6.49 -12.87 12.09
CA GLN A 136 6.45 -11.47 11.73
C GLN A 136 5.88 -11.26 10.32
N ALA A 137 6.25 -12.09 9.35
CA ALA A 137 5.72 -12.03 7.99
C ALA A 137 4.21 -12.31 7.97
N ARG A 138 3.74 -13.20 8.86
CA ARG A 138 2.33 -13.53 9.05
C ARG A 138 1.51 -12.35 9.55
N ILE A 139 2.07 -11.40 10.31
CA ILE A 139 1.29 -10.26 10.84
C ILE A 139 0.57 -9.51 9.71
N VAL A 140 1.31 -9.14 8.65
CA VAL A 140 0.75 -8.39 7.51
C VAL A 140 -0.22 -9.27 6.71
N PHE A 141 0.14 -10.53 6.49
CA PHE A 141 -0.72 -11.48 5.77
C PHE A 141 -2.04 -11.72 6.50
N ASP A 142 -1.99 -11.98 7.82
CA ASP A 142 -3.16 -12.27 8.63
C ASP A 142 -4.05 -11.01 8.72
N ASP A 143 -3.48 -9.80 8.79
CA ASP A 143 -4.25 -8.57 8.71
C ASP A 143 -4.96 -8.42 7.34
N ALA A 144 -4.25 -8.66 6.23
CA ALA A 144 -4.84 -8.59 4.88
C ALA A 144 -5.94 -9.64 4.68
N ARG A 145 -5.72 -10.87 5.18
CA ARG A 145 -6.68 -11.96 5.19
C ARG A 145 -7.93 -11.62 6.01
N GLN A 146 -7.75 -11.05 7.20
CA GLN A 146 -8.88 -10.65 8.07
C GLN A 146 -9.68 -9.49 7.47
N MET A 147 -9.04 -8.53 6.80
CA MET A 147 -9.74 -7.50 6.02
C MET A 147 -10.66 -8.13 4.97
N CYS A 148 -10.17 -9.16 4.25
CA CYS A 148 -10.97 -9.88 3.27
C CYS A 148 -12.14 -10.64 3.89
N LEU A 149 -11.96 -11.25 5.06
CA LEU A 149 -13.03 -11.98 5.77
C LEU A 149 -14.14 -11.04 6.26
N LEU A 150 -13.76 -9.87 6.77
CA LEU A 150 -14.68 -8.89 7.36
C LEU A 150 -15.42 -8.06 6.30
N SER A 151 -14.81 -7.80 5.15
CA SER A 151 -15.38 -6.96 4.10
C SER A 151 -16.17 -7.79 3.09
N ARG A 152 -17.50 -7.66 3.08
CA ARG A 152 -18.38 -8.37 2.12
C ARG A 152 -17.96 -8.15 0.66
N PRO A 153 -17.58 -6.94 0.20
CA PRO A 153 -17.06 -6.73 -1.15
C PRO A 153 -15.76 -7.50 -1.44
N LEU A 154 -14.82 -7.55 -0.50
CA LEU A 154 -13.56 -8.29 -0.70
C LEU A 154 -13.81 -9.80 -0.68
N ARG A 155 -14.57 -10.28 0.32
CA ARG A 155 -14.88 -11.71 0.51
C ARG A 155 -15.48 -12.37 -0.71
N ARG A 156 -16.27 -11.63 -1.50
CA ARG A 156 -16.89 -12.14 -2.74
C ARG A 156 -15.91 -12.27 -3.91
N ARG A 157 -14.75 -11.64 -3.83
CA ARG A 157 -13.75 -11.60 -4.91
C ARG A 157 -12.59 -12.56 -4.67
N VAL A 158 -12.38 -13.02 -3.44
CA VAL A 158 -11.21 -13.83 -3.09
C VAL A 158 -11.55 -15.18 -2.50
N ASN A 159 -10.72 -16.18 -2.80
CA ASN A 159 -10.70 -17.47 -2.12
C ASN A 159 -9.72 -17.37 -0.95
N ILE A 160 -10.25 -17.49 0.27
CA ILE A 160 -9.50 -17.27 1.51
C ILE A 160 -9.13 -18.62 2.12
N GLN A 161 -7.84 -18.87 2.31
CA GLN A 161 -7.31 -20.07 2.97
C GLN A 161 -6.46 -19.69 4.19
N ALA A 162 -5.95 -20.67 4.93
CA ALA A 162 -5.14 -20.45 6.13
C ALA A 162 -3.76 -19.80 5.84
N HIS A 163 -3.20 -20.10 4.66
CA HIS A 163 -1.83 -19.71 4.29
C HIS A 163 -1.75 -18.98 2.94
N LYS A 164 -2.88 -18.75 2.28
CA LYS A 164 -2.95 -17.95 1.06
C LYS A 164 -4.32 -17.28 0.90
N VAL A 165 -4.34 -16.18 0.16
CA VAL A 165 -5.55 -15.57 -0.39
C VAL A 165 -5.36 -15.48 -1.89
N MET A 166 -6.35 -15.93 -2.68
CA MET A 166 -6.28 -15.90 -4.13
C MET A 166 -7.41 -15.06 -4.71
N HIS A 167 -7.14 -14.30 -5.77
CA HIS A 167 -8.15 -13.60 -6.55
C HIS A 167 -8.40 -14.39 -7.85
N PRO A 168 -9.49 -15.18 -7.95
CA PRO A 168 -9.67 -16.14 -9.05
C PRO A 168 -9.72 -15.48 -10.43
N LYS A 169 -10.25 -14.25 -10.53
CA LYS A 169 -10.39 -13.53 -11.80
C LYS A 169 -9.05 -13.26 -12.48
N SER A 170 -8.00 -12.95 -11.71
CA SER A 170 -6.67 -12.64 -12.23
C SER A 170 -5.63 -13.70 -11.93
N ASN A 171 -6.02 -14.80 -11.27
CA ASN A 171 -5.12 -15.81 -10.72
C ASN A 171 -4.06 -15.24 -9.75
N SER A 172 -4.29 -14.05 -9.16
CA SER A 172 -3.34 -13.42 -8.24
C SER A 172 -3.31 -14.14 -6.89
N LEU A 173 -2.14 -14.12 -6.25
CA LEU A 173 -1.85 -14.84 -5.01
C LEU A 173 -1.26 -13.91 -3.95
N LEU A 174 -1.72 -14.03 -2.71
CA LEU A 174 -1.10 -13.42 -1.54
C LEU A 174 -0.72 -14.51 -0.52
N LYS A 175 0.56 -14.63 -0.15
CA LYS A 175 1.03 -15.58 0.87
C LYS A 175 2.21 -15.04 1.70
N PRO A 176 2.38 -15.46 2.97
CA PRO A 176 3.55 -15.12 3.75
C PRO A 176 4.74 -16.01 3.37
N LEU A 177 5.93 -15.43 3.25
CA LEU A 177 7.18 -16.18 3.10
C LEU A 177 7.70 -16.62 4.47
N ALA A 178 8.17 -17.86 4.53
CA ALA A 178 8.94 -18.35 5.66
C ALA A 178 10.41 -17.99 5.45
N ALA A 179 11.09 -17.55 6.51
CA ALA A 179 12.48 -17.12 6.47
C ALA A 179 13.51 -18.26 6.25
N LYS A 180 13.11 -19.44 5.77
CA LYS A 180 14.11 -20.50 5.49
C LYS A 180 14.80 -20.20 4.16
N ALA A 181 16.04 -19.73 4.30
CA ALA A 181 17.05 -19.49 3.26
C ALA A 181 17.53 -20.77 2.53
N ALA A 182 16.69 -21.81 2.43
CA ALA A 182 16.99 -22.99 1.63
C ALA A 182 15.75 -23.25 0.78
N THR A 183 15.95 -23.28 -0.54
CA THR A 183 14.93 -23.56 -1.58
C THR A 183 13.81 -22.51 -1.71
N ILE A 184 14.16 -21.32 -2.21
CA ILE A 184 13.24 -20.52 -3.03
C ILE A 184 13.91 -20.35 -4.39
N GLU A 185 13.91 -21.43 -5.17
CA GLU A 185 14.00 -21.30 -6.63
C GLU A 185 12.58 -21.06 -7.17
N GLY A 186 12.49 -20.23 -8.20
CA GLY A 186 11.24 -19.81 -8.83
C GLY A 186 10.51 -20.92 -9.57
#